data_AF-A0A6H9UNN0-F1
#
_entry.id   AF-A0A6H9UNN0-F1
#
_cell.length_a   1.000
_cell.length_b   1.000
_cell.length_c   1.000
_cell.angle_alpha   90.00
_cell.angle_beta   90.00
_cell.angle_gamma   90.00
#
_symmetry.space_group_name_H-M   'P 1'
#
loop_
_entity.id
_entity.type
_entity.pdbx_description
1 polymer ?
#
loop_
_entity_poly.entity_id
_entity_poly.type
_entity_poly.pdbx_seq_one_letter_code
_entity_poly.pdbx_strand_id
1 'polypeptide(L)'
;MSTYISYLAQAYFHQDFDLDAETPLGVVEMFRDSESADTVEALRAEIVTLLESEPTEEALANVWLDEAGAEYDPRLGGVTVRNWLRRMAETLATEK
;
A
#
# COMPACT_ATOMS: atom_id res chain seq x y z
N MET A 1 14.47 -3.75 2.54
CA MET A 1 13.87 -2.50 3.04
C MET A 1 13.08 -1.94 1.88
N SER A 2 11.76 -2.01 1.96
CA SER A 2 10.89 -1.73 0.83
C SER A 2 10.69 -0.22 0.68
N THR A 3 11.33 0.41 -0.30
CA THR A 3 11.51 1.87 -0.31
C THR A 3 10.21 2.62 -0.61
N TYR A 4 9.44 2.17 -1.61
CA TYR A 4 8.22 2.85 -2.00
C TYR A 4 7.02 2.42 -1.15
N ILE A 5 6.99 1.15 -0.71
CA ILE A 5 6.00 0.69 0.27
C ILE A 5 6.12 1.51 1.57
N SER A 6 7.34 1.70 2.11
CA SER A 6 7.56 2.57 3.28
C SER A 6 7.15 4.02 3.01
N TYR A 7 7.41 4.54 1.81
CA TYR A 7 7.00 5.90 1.46
C TYR A 7 5.48 6.06 1.51
N LEU A 8 4.72 5.20 0.82
CA LEU A 8 3.25 5.24 0.88
C LEU A 8 2.76 5.07 2.32
N ALA A 9 3.29 4.09 3.05
CA ALA A 9 2.87 3.80 4.42
C ALA A 9 3.01 5.02 5.34
N GLN A 10 4.16 5.71 5.29
CA GLN A 10 4.45 6.81 6.22
C GLN A 10 3.85 8.14 5.79
N ALA A 11 3.84 8.43 4.49
CA ALA A 11 3.42 9.73 3.98
C ALA A 11 1.91 9.81 3.69
N TYR A 12 1.25 8.67 3.47
CA TYR A 12 -0.17 8.64 3.08
C TYR A 12 -1.03 7.81 4.04
N PHE A 13 -0.48 6.77 4.70
CA PHE A 13 -1.19 6.00 5.73
C PHE A 13 -0.73 6.34 7.14
N HIS A 14 -0.60 7.64 7.42
CA HIS A 14 -0.38 8.17 8.77
C HIS A 14 -1.65 8.13 9.64
N GLN A 15 -1.57 8.53 10.90
CA GLN A 15 -2.66 8.38 11.89
C GLN A 15 -3.99 8.99 11.46
N ASP A 16 -3.96 10.12 10.75
CA ASP A 16 -5.16 10.84 10.29
C ASP A 16 -5.49 10.59 8.81
N PHE A 17 -5.05 9.48 8.22
CA PHE A 17 -5.23 9.21 6.77
C PHE A 17 -6.71 9.23 6.33
N ASP A 18 -7.63 8.94 7.25
CA ASP A 18 -9.07 8.92 7.01
C ASP A 18 -9.68 10.32 6.84
N LEU A 19 -8.94 11.38 7.18
CA LEU A 19 -9.31 12.76 6.86
C LEU A 19 -9.00 13.14 5.40
N ASP A 20 -8.03 12.46 4.78
CA ASP A 20 -7.59 12.77 3.41
C ASP A 20 -8.42 12.05 2.35
N ALA A 21 -8.97 10.88 2.67
CA ALA A 21 -9.86 10.13 1.79
C ALA A 21 -10.94 9.35 2.55
N GLU A 22 -12.13 9.26 1.95
CA GLU A 22 -13.27 8.53 2.54
C GLU A 22 -13.03 7.02 2.70
N THR A 23 -12.07 6.46 1.95
CA THR A 23 -11.71 5.04 2.03
C THR A 23 -10.20 4.85 1.98
N PRO A 24 -9.68 3.74 2.55
CA PRO A 24 -8.26 3.41 2.42
C PRO A 24 -7.79 3.30 0.97
N LEU A 25 -8.62 2.79 0.04
CA LEU A 25 -8.24 2.77 -1.38
C LEU A 25 -8.19 4.17 -1.99
N GLY A 26 -9.02 5.10 -1.52
CA GLY A 26 -8.97 6.50 -1.92
C GLY A 26 -7.63 7.16 -1.59
N VAL A 27 -6.95 6.75 -0.52
CA VAL A 27 -5.58 7.18 -0.21
C VAL A 27 -4.58 6.68 -1.26
N VAL A 28 -4.75 5.45 -1.74
CA VAL A 28 -3.90 4.88 -2.81
C VAL A 28 -4.15 5.60 -4.15
N GLU A 29 -5.41 5.95 -4.45
CA GLU A 29 -5.78 6.76 -5.60
C GLU A 29 -5.15 8.17 -5.49
N MET A 30 -5.20 8.78 -4.30
CA MET A 30 -4.55 10.07 -4.04
C MET A 30 -3.04 10.01 -4.28
N PHE A 31 -2.36 8.95 -3.82
CA PHE A 31 -0.94 8.70 -4.12
C PHE A 31 -0.71 8.61 -5.63
N ARG A 32 -1.49 7.77 -6.31
CA ARG A 32 -1.39 7.59 -7.78
C ARG A 32 -1.50 8.94 -8.48
N ASP A 33 -2.50 9.74 -8.12
CA ASP A 33 -2.83 10.98 -8.81
C ASP A 33 -1.82 12.10 -8.51
N SER A 34 -1.26 12.13 -7.29
CA SER A 34 -0.31 13.15 -6.84
C SER A 34 1.13 12.89 -7.27
N GLU A 35 1.55 11.63 -7.31
CA GLU A 35 2.93 11.25 -7.59
C GLU A 35 3.25 11.15 -9.08
N SER A 36 4.56 11.12 -9.40
CA SER A 36 5.04 10.88 -10.75
C SER A 36 4.73 9.46 -11.24
N ALA A 37 4.55 9.27 -12.55
CA ALA A 37 4.31 7.94 -13.12
C ALA A 37 5.42 6.94 -12.77
N ASP A 38 6.67 7.38 -12.72
CA ASP A 38 7.81 6.53 -12.34
C ASP A 38 7.72 6.09 -10.87
N THR A 39 7.32 6.99 -9.96
CA THR A 39 7.10 6.66 -8.54
C THR A 39 5.96 5.66 -8.37
N VAL A 40 4.84 5.86 -9.08
CA VAL A 40 3.67 4.99 -9.06
C VAL A 40 4.01 3.60 -9.56
N GLU A 41 4.71 3.50 -10.69
CA GLU A 41 5.12 2.20 -11.24
C GLU A 41 6.17 1.51 -10.36
N ALA A 42 7.10 2.25 -9.76
CA ALA A 42 8.07 1.68 -8.83
C ALA A 42 7.40 1.06 -7.59
N LEU A 43 6.43 1.75 -6.99
CA LEU A 43 5.62 1.20 -5.90
C LEU A 43 4.87 -0.05 -6.34
N ARG A 44 4.19 0.02 -7.49
CA ARG A 44 3.42 -1.10 -8.03
C ARG A 44 4.31 -2.33 -8.27
N ALA A 45 5.46 -2.15 -8.91
CA ALA A 45 6.41 -3.22 -9.19
C ALA A 45 6.98 -3.84 -7.90
N GLU A 46 7.24 -3.02 -6.87
CA GLU A 46 7.69 -3.49 -5.56
C GLU A 46 6.64 -4.37 -4.88
N ILE A 47 5.36 -3.96 -4.90
CA ILE A 47 4.25 -4.75 -4.36
C ILE A 47 4.09 -6.08 -5.13
N VAL A 48 4.12 -6.04 -6.46
CA VAL A 48 4.01 -7.25 -7.29
C VAL A 48 5.14 -8.22 -6.98
N THR A 49 6.38 -7.74 -6.93
CA THR A 49 7.56 -8.56 -6.61
C THR A 49 7.45 -9.20 -5.22
N LEU A 50 6.97 -8.44 -4.22
CA LEU A 50 6.72 -8.96 -2.88
C LEU A 50 5.68 -10.08 -2.91
N LEU A 51 4.57 -9.91 -3.63
CA LEU A 51 3.50 -10.90 -3.71
C LEU A 51 3.91 -12.17 -4.47
N GLU A 52 4.74 -12.04 -5.51
CA GLU A 52 5.29 -13.15 -6.32
C GLU A 52 6.25 -14.04 -5.53
N SER A 53 6.89 -13.50 -4.48
CA SER A 53 7.73 -14.31 -3.57
C SER A 53 6.92 -15.23 -2.63
N GLU A 54 5.59 -15.26 -2.78
CA GLU A 54 4.64 -16.06 -2.00
C GLU A 54 4.86 -16.03 -0.47
N PRO A 55 5.05 -14.84 0.15
CA PRO A 55 5.30 -14.74 1.59
C PRO A 55 4.07 -15.17 2.41
N THR A 56 4.28 -15.56 3.66
CA THR A 56 3.14 -15.83 4.55
C THR A 56 2.35 -14.54 4.83
N GLU A 57 1.10 -14.69 5.22
CA GLU A 57 0.26 -13.54 5.59
C GLU A 57 0.86 -12.72 6.75
N GLU A 58 1.50 -13.39 7.73
CA GLU A 58 2.20 -12.73 8.83
C GLU A 58 3.43 -11.95 8.36
N ALA A 59 4.18 -12.48 7.40
CA ALA A 59 5.32 -11.78 6.82
C ALA A 59 4.88 -10.52 6.05
N LEU A 60 3.78 -10.59 5.32
CA LEU A 60 3.19 -9.42 4.66
C LEU A 60 2.73 -8.37 5.68
N ALA A 61 2.10 -8.80 6.76
CA ALA A 61 1.69 -7.90 7.84
C ALA A 61 2.88 -7.20 8.49
N ASN A 62 3.97 -7.93 8.77
CA ASN A 62 5.21 -7.36 9.28
C ASN A 62 5.78 -6.31 8.30
N VAL A 63 5.83 -6.62 7.01
CA VAL A 63 6.32 -5.66 6.00
C VAL A 63 5.46 -4.39 5.97
N TRP A 64 4.13 -4.51 6.00
CA TRP A 64 3.21 -3.37 5.89
C TRP A 64 3.12 -2.53 7.17
N LEU A 65 3.00 -3.17 8.32
CA LEU A 65 2.71 -2.49 9.59
C LEU A 65 3.99 -2.13 10.35
N ASP A 66 4.92 -3.06 10.46
CA ASP A 66 6.08 -2.91 11.33
C ASP A 66 7.30 -2.35 10.58
N GLU A 67 7.62 -2.86 9.39
CA GLU A 67 8.77 -2.39 8.61
C GLU A 67 8.46 -1.10 7.83
N ALA A 68 7.29 -1.03 7.20
CA ALA A 68 6.87 0.16 6.45
C ALA A 68 6.28 1.25 7.35
N GLY A 69 5.60 0.87 8.43
CA GLY A 69 5.07 1.80 9.43
C GLY A 69 3.69 2.37 9.10
N ALA A 70 2.83 1.60 8.41
CA ALA A 70 1.47 2.04 8.12
C ALA A 70 0.58 2.00 9.38
N GLU A 71 -0.21 3.04 9.60
CA GLU A 71 -1.18 3.12 10.71
C GLU A 71 -2.52 2.41 10.35
N TYR A 72 -2.70 2.04 9.08
CA TYR A 72 -3.86 1.29 8.61
C TYR A 72 -3.62 -0.22 8.64
N ASP A 73 -4.33 -0.94 9.53
CA ASP A 73 -4.39 -2.40 9.53
C ASP A 73 -5.65 -2.93 8.81
N PRO A 74 -5.53 -3.47 7.57
CA PRO A 74 -6.68 -3.99 6.82
C PRO A 74 -7.36 -5.18 7.50
N ARG A 75 -6.67 -5.88 8.40
CA ARG A 75 -7.19 -7.08 9.09
C ARG A 75 -8.32 -6.74 10.06
N LEU A 76 -8.34 -5.51 10.59
CA LEU A 76 -9.44 -5.02 11.44
C LEU A 76 -10.77 -4.95 10.68
N GLY A 77 -10.71 -4.79 9.35
CA GLY A 77 -11.86 -4.85 8.45
C GLY A 77 -12.11 -6.23 7.83
N GLY A 78 -11.41 -7.27 8.28
CA GLY A 78 -11.52 -8.63 7.73
C GLY A 78 -10.82 -8.83 6.37
N VAL A 79 -9.94 -7.90 5.97
CA VAL A 79 -9.17 -8.00 4.72
C VAL A 79 -7.75 -8.46 5.06
N THR A 80 -7.27 -9.50 4.38
CA THR A 80 -5.87 -9.92 4.49
C THR A 80 -4.95 -8.87 3.87
N VAL A 81 -3.76 -8.70 4.43
CA VAL A 81 -2.70 -7.82 3.91
C VAL A 81 -2.32 -8.23 2.49
N ARG A 82 -2.31 -9.53 2.17
CA ARG A 82 -2.17 -10.00 0.78
C ARG A 82 -3.21 -9.40 -0.16
N ASN A 83 -4.50 -9.45 0.22
CA ASN A 83 -5.56 -8.90 -0.61
C ASN A 83 -5.51 -7.37 -0.66
N TRP A 84 -5.11 -6.73 0.42
CA TRP A 84 -4.88 -5.29 0.48
C TRP A 84 -3.80 -4.85 -0.51
N LEU A 85 -2.59 -5.41 -0.40
CA LEU A 85 -1.48 -5.13 -1.31
C LEU A 85 -1.83 -5.41 -2.77
N ARG A 86 -2.55 -6.51 -3.04
CA ARG A 86 -3.04 -6.81 -4.40
C ARG A 86 -3.97 -5.71 -4.93
N ARG A 87 -4.94 -5.27 -4.14
CA ARG A 87 -5.85 -4.18 -4.53
C ARG A 87 -5.09 -2.87 -4.76
N MET A 88 -4.08 -2.57 -3.94
CA MET A 88 -3.22 -1.41 -4.16
C MET A 88 -2.53 -1.48 -5.53
N ALA A 89 -1.90 -2.62 -5.86
CA ALA A 89 -1.25 -2.80 -7.16
C ALA A 89 -2.23 -2.70 -8.35
N GLU A 90 -3.47 -3.17 -8.18
CA GLU A 90 -4.55 -3.03 -9.17
C GLU A 90 -4.96 -1.54 -9.33
N THR A 91 -5.14 -0.80 -8.23
CA THR A 91 -5.45 0.64 -8.24
C THR A 91 -4.35 1.47 -8.91
N LEU A 92 -3.09 1.18 -8.59
CA LEU A 92 -1.92 1.86 -9.17
C LEU A 92 -1.74 1.59 -10.67
N ALA A 93 -2.28 0.48 -11.19
CA ALA A 93 -2.23 0.12 -12.61
C ALA A 93 -3.26 0.85 -13.48
N THR A 94 -4.25 1.50 -12.85
CA THR A 94 -5.31 2.21 -13.59
C THR A 94 -4.76 3.53 -14.11
N GLU A 95 -5.05 3.87 -15.37
CA GLU A 95 -4.63 5.14 -15.98
C GLU A 95 -5.26 6.34 -15.26
N LYS A 96 -4.53 7.45 -15.17
CA LYS A 96 -5.02 8.75 -14.65
C LYS A 96 -6.10 9.34 -15.54
#